data_AF-A0A6B3HU28-F1
#
_entry.id   AF-A0A6B3HU28-F1
#
_cell.length_a   1.000
_cell.length_b   1.000
_cell.length_c   1.000
_cell.angle_alpha   90.00
_cell.angle_beta   90.00
_cell.angle_gamma   90.00
#
_symmetry.space_group_name_H-M   'P 1'
#
loop_
_entity.id
_entity.type
_entity.pdbx_description
1 polymer ?
#
loop_
_entity_poly.entity_id
_entity_poly.type
_entity_poly.pdbx_seq_one_letter_code
_entity_poly.pdbx_strand_id
1 'polypeptide(L)'
;QSPLLIPADTAVRLQVRVGAADAHGSRSLDLFSCREDATTPHWTAHATGVLTADATTRKPPPAPDDPGSWPPPGAVPIPVDDLYERFQVSGYGYG
;
A
#
# COMPACT_ATOMS: atom_id res chain seq x y z
N GLN A 1 1.80 14.08 -1.42
CA GLN A 1 2.21 12.68 -1.65
C GLN A 1 1.95 12.40 -3.13
N SER A 2 2.93 11.88 -3.86
CA SER A 2 2.82 11.66 -5.31
C SER A 2 2.82 10.17 -5.65
N PRO A 3 2.12 9.71 -6.70
CA PRO A 3 2.22 8.32 -7.16
C PRO A 3 3.65 7.96 -7.59
N LEU A 4 4.01 6.69 -7.41
CA LEU A 4 5.24 6.13 -7.96
C LEU A 4 4.95 5.54 -9.34
N LEU A 5 5.44 6.19 -10.39
CA LEU A 5 5.35 5.67 -11.75
C LEU A 5 6.44 4.60 -11.95
N ILE A 6 6.05 3.42 -12.44
CA ILE A 6 6.98 2.34 -12.77
C ILE A 6 7.21 2.35 -14.29
N PRO A 7 8.40 2.75 -14.76
CA PRO A 7 8.74 2.71 -16.17
C PRO A 7 8.84 1.26 -16.65
N ALA A 8 8.46 0.98 -17.89
CA ALA A 8 8.54 -0.36 -18.45
C ALA A 8 9.98 -0.80 -18.77
N ASP A 9 10.88 0.17 -18.96
CA ASP A 9 12.20 0.02 -19.55
C ASP A 9 13.35 0.36 -18.61
N THR A 10 13.07 1.01 -17.47
CA THR A 10 14.09 1.47 -16.53
C THR A 10 13.70 1.11 -15.10
N ALA A 11 14.68 0.64 -14.34
CA ALA A 11 14.54 0.46 -12.91
C ALA A 11 14.40 1.80 -12.15
N VAL A 12 13.80 1.71 -10.96
CA VAL A 12 13.62 2.81 -10.04
C VAL A 12 14.33 2.48 -8.73
N ARG A 13 15.16 3.40 -8.24
CA ARG A 13 15.78 3.30 -6.92
C ARG A 13 14.78 3.72 -5.87
N LEU A 14 14.58 2.86 -4.88
CA LEU A 14 13.75 3.15 -3.71
C LEU A 14 14.62 3.49 -2.52
N GLN A 15 14.20 4.48 -1.74
CA GLN A 15 14.81 4.82 -0.47
C GLN A 15 13.75 4.94 0.60
N VAL A 16 13.90 4.14 1.65
CA VAL A 16 13.08 4.21 2.85
C VAL A 16 13.95 4.82 3.95
N ARG A 17 13.53 5.97 4.49
CA ARG A 17 14.20 6.62 5.60
C ARG A 17 13.40 6.37 6.87
N VAL A 18 14.09 5.93 7.91
CA VAL A 18 13.51 5.74 9.24
C VAL A 18 14.24 6.67 10.20
N GLY A 19 13.48 7.52 10.87
CA GLY A 19 13.99 8.46 11.86
C GLY A 19 14.48 7.78 13.14
N ALA A 20 15.16 8.58 13.97
CA ALA A 20 15.41 8.22 15.35
C ALA A 20 14.08 7.97 16.10
N ALA A 21 14.15 7.14 17.14
CA ALA A 21 13.00 6.97 18.02
C ALA A 21 12.78 8.26 18.83
N ASP A 22 11.53 8.68 18.95
CA ASP A 22 11.12 9.70 19.90
C ASP A 22 11.02 9.12 21.32
N ALA A 23 10.59 9.97 22.27
CA ALA A 23 10.42 9.59 23.67
C ALA A 23 9.42 8.43 23.90
N HIS A 24 8.53 8.16 22.94
CA HIS A 24 7.54 7.09 22.96
C HIS A 24 7.97 5.87 22.13
N GLY A 25 9.20 5.86 21.61
CA GLY A 25 9.70 4.79 20.76
C GLY A 25 9.18 4.84 19.32
N SER A 26 8.43 5.89 18.93
CA SER A 26 7.91 6.05 17.57
C SER A 26 8.97 6.63 16.65
N ARG A 27 8.92 6.28 15.36
CA ARG A 27 9.91 6.69 14.35
C ARG A 27 9.20 7.25 13.13
N SER A 28 9.70 8.36 12.58
CA SER A 28 9.24 8.82 11.27
C SER A 28 9.64 7.82 10.18
N LEU A 29 8.80 7.67 9.17
CA LEU A 29 9.02 6.86 7.99
C LEU A 29 8.79 7.73 6.76
N ASP A 30 9.75 7.78 5.84
CA ASP A 30 9.60 8.46 4.56
C ASP A 30 10.02 7.53 3.42
N LEU A 31 9.20 7.44 2.37
CA LEU A 31 9.45 6.66 1.17
C LEU A 31 9.68 7.59 -0.02
N PHE A 32 10.85 7.45 -0.62
CA PHE A 32 11.24 8.19 -1.82
C PHE A 32 11.58 7.25 -2.97
N SER A 33 11.49 7.77 -4.19
CA SER A 33 12.04 7.12 -5.36
C SER A 33 12.84 8.07 -6.24
N CYS A 34 13.76 7.51 -7.02
CA CYS A 34 14.46 8.21 -8.09
C CYS A 34 14.68 7.24 -9.25
N ARG A 35 14.46 7.69 -10.48
CA ARG A 35 14.83 6.89 -11.66
C ARG A 35 16.32 6.57 -11.66
N GLU A 36 16.67 5.40 -12.16
CA GLU A 36 18.07 4.99 -12.24
C GLU A 36 18.82 5.70 -13.37
N ASP A 37 18.15 5.97 -14.49
CA ASP A 37 18.70 6.62 -15.69
C ASP A 37 18.77 8.16 -15.62
N ALA A 38 18.37 8.76 -14.50
CA ALA A 38 18.39 10.21 -14.35
C ALA A 38 19.82 10.76 -14.26
N THR A 39 20.20 11.63 -15.20
CA THR A 39 21.52 12.30 -15.23
C THR A 39 21.80 13.11 -13.97
N THR A 40 20.76 13.68 -13.35
CA THR A 40 20.80 14.27 -12.02
C THR A 40 19.72 13.61 -11.16
N PRO A 41 20.09 12.93 -10.06
CA PRO A 41 19.12 12.24 -9.21
C PRO A 41 18.10 13.22 -8.61
N HIS A 42 16.82 13.02 -8.92
CA HIS A 42 15.72 13.77 -8.31
C HIS A 42 14.85 12.81 -7.49
N TRP A 43 14.93 12.94 -6.16
CA TRP A 43 14.15 12.11 -5.24
C TRP A 43 12.74 12.66 -5.06
N THR A 44 11.73 11.84 -5.35
CA THR A 44 10.31 12.18 -5.17
C THR A 44 9.75 11.47 -3.95
N ALA A 45 9.04 12.20 -3.08
CA ALA A 45 8.38 11.63 -1.90
C ALA A 45 7.02 11.02 -2.27
N HIS A 46 6.82 9.75 -1.91
CA HIS A 46 5.60 9.00 -2.22
C HIS A 46 4.73 8.76 -1.00
N ALA A 47 5.34 8.32 0.10
CA ALA A 47 4.65 8.03 1.34
C ALA A 47 5.43 8.59 2.54
N THR A 48 4.70 8.95 3.59
CA THR A 48 5.25 9.43 4.87
C THR A 48 4.38 8.84 5.97
N GLY A 49 4.96 8.47 7.09
CA GLY A 49 4.22 7.83 8.17
C GLY A 49 5.01 7.76 9.47
N VAL A 50 4.43 7.07 10.43
CA VAL A 50 5.04 6.85 11.75
C VAL A 50 4.98 5.36 12.07
N LEU A 51 6.13 4.80 12.43
CA LEU A 51 6.25 3.45 12.97
C LEU A 51 6.18 3.55 14.49
N THR A 52 5.26 2.83 15.12
CA THR A 52 5.15 2.75 16.58
C THR A 52 5.82 1.47 17.08
N ALA A 53 6.49 1.53 18.23
CA ALA A 53 7.13 0.35 18.83
C ALA A 53 6.12 -0.68 19.34
N ASP A 54 4.89 -0.23 19.62
CA ASP A 54 3.84 -1.09 20.14
C ASP A 54 2.96 -1.63 19.01
N ALA A 55 2.98 -2.97 18.85
CA ALA A 55 2.09 -3.70 17.96
C ALA A 55 0.72 -4.00 18.61
N THR A 56 0.57 -3.79 19.92
CA THR A 56 -0.61 -4.21 20.70
C THR A 56 -1.71 -3.16 20.77
N THR A 57 -1.39 -1.86 20.74
CA THR A 57 -2.38 -0.76 20.73
C THR A 57 -3.30 -0.73 19.50
N ARG A 58 -2.98 -1.48 18.43
CA ARG A 58 -3.84 -1.65 17.25
C ARG A 58 -3.88 -3.09 16.76
N LYS A 59 -3.84 -4.07 17.66
CA LYS A 59 -4.16 -5.44 17.27
C LYS A 59 -5.69 -5.57 17.17
N PRO A 60 -6.28 -5.76 15.98
CA PRO A 60 -7.69 -6.12 15.93
C PRO A 60 -7.91 -7.39 16.76
N PRO A 61 -9.09 -7.58 17.37
CA PRO A 61 -9.40 -8.83 18.05
C PRO A 61 -9.08 -10.00 17.10
N PRO A 62 -8.56 -11.13 17.63
CA PRO A 62 -8.33 -12.29 16.79
C PRO A 62 -9.61 -12.61 16.02
N ALA A 63 -9.46 -12.97 14.75
CA ALA A 63 -10.59 -13.49 13.99
C ALA A 63 -11.20 -14.66 14.77
N PRO A 64 -12.53 -14.80 14.80
CA PRO A 64 -13.16 -15.93 15.47
C PRO A 64 -12.64 -17.24 14.84
N ASP A 65 -12.40 -18.25 15.68
CA ASP A 65 -11.92 -19.57 15.25
C ASP A 65 -12.92 -20.26 14.30
N ASP A 66 -14.20 -19.88 14.39
CA ASP A 66 -15.25 -20.23 13.44
C ASP A 66 -15.77 -18.94 12.76
N PRO A 67 -15.49 -18.72 11.46
CA PRO A 67 -15.98 -17.55 10.73
C PRO A 67 -17.50 -17.59 10.47
N GLY A 68 -18.19 -18.66 10.87
CA GLY A 68 -19.59 -18.90 10.57
C GLY A 68 -19.79 -19.36 9.13
N SER A 69 -21.06 -19.51 8.72
CA SER A 69 -21.39 -19.91 7.36
C SER A 69 -21.03 -18.82 6.35
N TRP A 70 -20.23 -19.18 5.33
CA TRP A 70 -19.90 -18.32 4.20
C TRP A 70 -20.44 -18.95 2.88
N PRO A 71 -21.23 -18.21 2.08
CA PRO A 71 -21.62 -16.82 2.27
C PRO A 71 -22.60 -16.68 3.46
N PRO A 72 -22.64 -15.51 4.13
CA PRO A 72 -23.51 -15.30 5.28
C PRO A 72 -24.98 -15.56 4.91
N PRO A 73 -25.82 -16.05 5.83
CA PRO A 73 -27.24 -16.26 5.56
C PRO A 73 -27.91 -14.99 5.02
N GLY A 74 -28.62 -15.13 3.89
CA GLY A 74 -29.26 -13.99 3.20
C GLY A 74 -28.34 -13.20 2.29
N ALA A 75 -27.06 -13.57 2.14
CA ALA A 75 -26.19 -13.00 1.12
C ALA A 75 -26.71 -13.31 -0.29
N VAL A 76 -26.69 -12.29 -1.13
CA VAL A 76 -27.11 -12.36 -2.54
C VAL A 76 -25.86 -12.26 -3.40
N PRO A 77 -25.63 -13.21 -4.33
CA PRO A 77 -24.49 -13.14 -5.23
C PRO A 77 -24.60 -11.94 -6.17
N ILE A 78 -23.47 -11.28 -6.40
CA ILE A 78 -23.35 -10.18 -7.38
C ILE A 78 -22.58 -10.74 -8.58
N PRO A 79 -23.12 -10.68 -9.81
CA PRO A 79 -22.38 -11.06 -11.01
C PRO A 79 -21.14 -10.17 -11.19
N VAL A 80 -19.99 -10.80 -11.46
CA VAL A 80 -18.70 -10.12 -11.62
C VAL A 80 -17.96 -10.50 -12.90
N ASP A 81 -18.62 -11.23 -13.80
CA ASP A 81 -18.03 -11.76 -15.03
C ASP A 81 -17.42 -10.68 -15.92
N ASP A 82 -18.05 -9.49 -15.96
CA ASP A 82 -17.61 -8.33 -16.73
C ASP A 82 -16.89 -7.26 -15.88
N LEU A 83 -16.64 -7.54 -14.60
CA LEU A 83 -16.18 -6.53 -13.63
C LEU A 83 -14.82 -5.93 -14.02
N TYR A 84 -13.87 -6.78 -14.42
CA TYR A 84 -12.55 -6.34 -14.83
C TYR A 84 -12.60 -5.52 -16.11
N GLU A 85 -13.41 -5.93 -17.09
CA GLU A 85 -13.61 -5.16 -18.33
C GLU A 85 -14.21 -3.78 -18.04
N ARG A 86 -15.20 -3.71 -17.14
CA ARG A 86 -15.78 -2.44 -16.69
C ARG A 86 -14.77 -1.55 -15.96
N PHE A 87 -13.90 -2.14 -15.15
CA PHE A 87 -12.80 -1.41 -14.52
C PHE A 87 -11.79 -0.89 -15.53
N GLN A 88 -11.44 -1.68 -16.55
CA GLN A 88 -10.57 -1.25 -17.65
C GLN A 88 -11.17 -0.08 -18.44
N VAL A 89 -12.45 -0.15 -18.81
CA VAL A 89 -13.17 0.98 -19.44
C VAL A 89 -13.20 2.21 -18.53
N SER A 90 -13.21 2.01 -17.21
CA SER A 90 -13.14 3.09 -16.21
C SER A 90 -11.71 3.59 -15.94
N GLY A 91 -10.70 3.07 -16.63
CA GLY A 91 -9.29 3.46 -16.51
C GLY A 91 -8.48 2.68 -15.48
N TYR A 92 -9.05 1.64 -14.86
CA TYR A 92 -8.37 0.77 -13.91
C TYR A 92 -7.81 -0.47 -14.62
N GLY A 93 -6.52 -0.42 -14.89
CA GLY A 93 -5.72 -1.47 -15.51
C GLY A 93 -5.36 -2.63 -14.60
N TYR A 94 -6.33 -3.33 -14.02
CA TYR A 94 -6.05 -4.54 -13.25
C TYR A 94 -5.78 -5.71 -14.22
N GLY A 95 -4.56 -6.23 -14.20
CA GLY A 95 -4.07 -7.34 -15.02
C GLY A 95 -2.85 -8.00 -14.42
#